data_AF-A0A5M9MD20-F1
#
_entry.id   AF-A0A5M9MD20-F1
#
_cell.length_a   1.000
_cell.length_b   1.000
_cell.length_c   1.000
_cell.angle_alpha   90.00
_cell.angle_beta   90.00
_cell.angle_gamma   90.00
#
_symmetry.space_group_name_H-M   'P 1'
#
loop_
_entity.id
_entity.type
_entity.pdbx_description
1 polymer ?
#
loop_
_entity_poly.entity_id
_entity_poly.type
_entity_poly.pdbx_seq_one_letter_code
_entity_poly.pdbx_strand_id
1 'polypeptide(L)'
;MSTQNTVLLKTQENWKEWNTQFEGLARGKNLWGIITGDEQEILKPAPPTDDTLAPPAGSTRSTNPTSLADRQFAWTVYKSLRDDYILQQTELSKLREWMQKTISPQVYEYCCDPEDSMKEWYAKLKQRVGIDDATVKKLAREDV
;
A
#
# COMPACT_ATOMS: atom_id res chain seq x y z
N MET A 1 17.61 -23.13 -8.92
CA MET A 1 16.35 -23.28 -8.16
C MET A 1 16.61 -22.74 -6.76
N SER A 2 16.23 -21.50 -6.49
CA SER A 2 16.43 -20.88 -5.18
C SER A 2 15.20 -21.14 -4.34
N THR A 3 15.32 -22.04 -3.37
CA THR A 3 14.32 -22.25 -2.33
C THR A 3 14.09 -20.90 -1.63
N GLN A 4 12.91 -20.31 -1.83
CA GLN A 4 12.50 -19.16 -1.04
C GLN A 4 12.30 -19.64 0.39
N ASN A 5 13.37 -19.53 1.19
CA ASN A 5 13.32 -19.80 2.61
C ASN A 5 12.60 -18.61 3.24
N THR A 6 11.28 -18.69 3.21
CA THR A 6 10.40 -17.66 3.72
C THR A 6 10.59 -17.58 5.23
N VAL A 7 11.24 -16.51 5.69
CA VAL A 7 11.54 -16.33 7.12
C VAL A 7 10.21 -16.14 7.85
N LEU A 8 9.99 -16.90 8.92
CA LEU A 8 8.78 -16.75 9.72
C LEU A 8 9.03 -15.76 10.85
N LEU A 9 8.28 -14.65 10.85
CA LEU A 9 8.38 -13.61 11.85
C LEU A 9 7.73 -14.07 13.16
N LYS A 10 8.56 -14.65 14.03
CA LYS A 10 8.21 -15.00 15.40
C LYS A 10 8.80 -14.01 16.40
N THR A 11 10.04 -13.62 16.17
CA THR A 11 10.87 -12.87 17.12
C THR A 11 11.70 -11.80 16.40
N GLN A 12 12.33 -10.95 17.20
CA GLN A 12 13.18 -9.85 16.74
C GLN A 12 14.40 -10.31 15.92
N GLU A 13 14.95 -11.48 16.21
CA GLU A 13 16.09 -12.03 15.46
C GLU A 13 15.76 -12.23 13.97
N ASN A 14 14.50 -12.58 13.67
CA ASN A 14 14.01 -12.80 12.32
C ASN A 14 13.57 -11.50 11.64
N TRP A 15 13.44 -10.38 12.37
CA TRP A 15 12.93 -9.11 11.82
C TRP A 15 13.78 -8.57 10.68
N LYS A 16 15.10 -8.56 10.83
CA LYS A 16 15.99 -7.97 9.82
C LYS A 16 15.89 -8.69 8.46
N GLU A 17 15.91 -10.02 8.49
CA GLU A 17 15.80 -10.83 7.28
C GLU A 17 14.38 -10.77 6.71
N TRP A 18 13.36 -10.88 7.56
CA TRP A 18 11.97 -10.78 7.15
C TRP A 18 11.65 -9.41 6.53
N ASN A 19 12.10 -8.32 7.15
CA ASN A 19 11.91 -6.96 6.66
C ASN A 19 12.61 -6.76 5.31
N THR A 20 13.80 -7.35 5.11
CA THR A 20 14.49 -7.28 3.82
C THR A 20 13.70 -7.98 2.71
N GLN A 21 13.12 -9.16 2.99
CA GLN A 21 12.26 -9.86 2.04
C GLN A 21 10.98 -9.07 1.77
N PHE A 22 10.34 -8.55 2.82
CA PHE A 22 9.12 -7.77 2.72
C PHE A 22 9.32 -6.48 1.91
N GLU A 23 10.38 -5.73 2.20
CA GLU A 23 10.75 -4.53 1.47
C GLU A 23 11.05 -4.84 -0.01
N GLY A 24 11.77 -5.93 -0.29
CA GLY A 24 12.01 -6.39 -1.67
C GLY A 24 10.71 -6.69 -2.44
N LEU A 25 9.76 -7.38 -1.79
CA LEU A 25 8.45 -7.68 -2.37
C LEU A 25 7.61 -6.42 -2.58
N ALA A 26 7.59 -5.52 -1.60
CA ALA A 26 6.85 -4.27 -1.67
C ALA A 26 7.41 -3.34 -2.75
N ARG A 27 8.74 -3.20 -2.85
CA ARG A 27 9.40 -2.42 -3.91
C ARG A 27 9.14 -3.04 -5.29
N GLY A 28 9.21 -4.37 -5.41
CA GLY A 28 8.90 -5.06 -6.66
C GLY A 28 7.46 -4.86 -7.15
N LYS A 29 6.55 -4.45 -6.26
CA LYS A 29 5.14 -4.15 -6.56
C LYS A 29 4.83 -2.65 -6.60
N ASN A 30 5.83 -1.77 -6.42
CA ASN A 30 5.67 -0.34 -6.23
C ASN A 30 4.69 0.04 -5.10
N LEU A 31 4.68 -0.75 -4.03
CA LEU A 31 3.82 -0.52 -2.85
C LEU A 31 4.59 0.01 -1.65
N TRP A 32 5.92 0.07 -1.73
CA TRP A 32 6.76 0.46 -0.60
C TRP A 32 6.45 1.89 -0.11
N GLY A 33 6.28 2.85 -1.03
CA GLY A 33 5.93 4.23 -0.67
C GLY A 33 4.59 4.32 0.08
N ILE A 34 3.62 3.49 -0.27
CA ILE A 34 2.31 3.42 0.41
C ILE A 34 2.47 2.87 1.84
N ILE A 35 3.30 1.84 2.00
CA ILE A 35 3.53 1.17 3.29
C ILE A 35 4.34 2.04 4.25
N THR A 36 5.32 2.80 3.75
CA THR A 36 6.05 3.80 4.56
C THR A 36 5.19 5.04 4.82
N GLY A 37 4.21 5.30 3.97
CA GLY A 37 3.32 6.46 4.04
C GLY A 37 3.84 7.68 3.31
N ASP A 38 4.85 7.51 2.44
CA ASP A 38 5.35 8.54 1.53
C ASP A 38 4.39 8.73 0.34
N GLU A 39 3.64 7.69 -0.02
CA GLU A 39 2.63 7.69 -1.07
C GLU A 39 1.25 7.32 -0.51
N GLN A 40 0.21 7.72 -1.22
CA GLN A 40 -1.18 7.42 -0.86
C GLN A 40 -1.75 6.36 -1.83
N GLU A 41 -2.62 5.49 -1.32
CA GLU A 41 -3.34 4.55 -2.16
C GLU A 41 -4.16 5.28 -3.24
N ILE A 42 -4.17 4.71 -4.44
CA ILE A 42 -4.99 5.20 -5.54
C ILE A 42 -6.44 5.11 -5.09
N LEU A 43 -7.16 6.23 -5.16
CA LEU A 43 -8.59 6.24 -4.88
C LEU A 43 -9.34 5.62 -6.05
N LYS A 44 -10.41 4.88 -5.72
CA LYS A 44 -11.31 4.33 -6.73
C LYS A 44 -11.82 5.47 -7.63
N PRO A 45 -11.53 5.45 -8.95
CA PRO A 45 -11.95 6.53 -9.82
C PRO A 45 -13.47 6.53 -9.98
N ALA A 46 -14.05 7.72 -10.08
CA ALA A 46 -15.47 7.88 -10.39
C ALA A 46 -15.70 7.75 -11.91
N PRO A 47 -16.81 7.11 -12.34
CA PRO A 47 -17.15 7.04 -13.75
C PRO A 47 -17.40 8.45 -14.30
N PRO A 48 -16.96 8.74 -15.54
CA PRO A 48 -17.22 10.03 -16.15
C PRO A 48 -18.72 10.17 -16.44
N THR A 49 -19.33 11.24 -15.92
CA THR A 49 -20.72 11.63 -16.21
C THR A 49 -20.73 12.83 -17.15
N ASP A 50 -21.86 13.06 -17.82
CA ASP A 50 -21.99 14.22 -18.72
C ASP A 50 -21.79 15.55 -17.95
N ASP A 51 -22.10 15.60 -16.65
CA ASP A 51 -21.82 16.75 -15.76
C ASP A 51 -20.32 16.99 -15.53
N THR A 52 -19.51 15.93 -15.42
CA THR A 52 -18.04 16.05 -15.27
C THR A 52 -17.35 16.48 -16.55
N LEU A 53 -18.04 16.40 -17.69
CA LEU A 53 -17.54 16.77 -19.01
C LEU A 53 -18.04 18.15 -19.46
N ALA A 54 -18.96 18.75 -18.71
CA ALA A 54 -19.48 20.08 -19.01
C ALA A 54 -18.41 21.15 -18.72
N PRO A 55 -18.27 22.17 -19.59
CA PRO A 55 -17.38 23.29 -19.31
C PRO A 55 -17.85 24.07 -18.07
N PRO A 56 -16.94 24.71 -17.31
CA PRO A 56 -17.30 25.45 -16.11
C PRO A 56 -18.33 26.54 -16.40
N ALA A 57 -19.32 26.64 -15.51
CA ALA A 57 -20.42 27.59 -15.59
C ALA A 57 -19.86 29.04 -15.62
N GLY A 58 -19.93 29.67 -16.81
CA GLY A 58 -19.34 30.99 -17.07
C GLY A 58 -18.78 31.15 -18.48
N SER A 59 -18.59 30.05 -19.22
CA SER A 59 -18.20 30.13 -20.64
C SER A 59 -19.37 30.60 -21.51
N THR A 60 -19.39 31.89 -21.85
CA THR A 60 -20.44 32.56 -22.66
C THR A 60 -20.31 32.29 -24.17
N ARG A 61 -19.54 31.30 -24.60
CA ARG A 61 -19.37 30.99 -26.02
C ARG A 61 -19.42 29.48 -26.28
N SER A 62 -20.42 29.07 -27.07
CA SER A 62 -20.70 27.73 -27.60
C SER A 62 -21.45 26.76 -26.67
N THR A 63 -22.74 26.61 -26.93
CA THR A 63 -23.59 25.49 -26.49
C THR A 63 -23.27 24.22 -27.29
N ASN A 64 -22.01 23.75 -27.26
CA ASN A 64 -21.71 22.45 -27.86
C ASN A 64 -22.00 21.35 -26.83
N PRO A 65 -22.83 20.34 -27.17
CA PRO A 65 -22.86 19.12 -26.38
C PRO A 65 -21.45 18.50 -26.41
N THR A 66 -20.97 18.03 -25.26
CA THR A 66 -19.72 17.27 -25.12
C THR A 66 -19.57 16.31 -26.31
N SER A 67 -18.48 16.43 -27.06
CA SER A 67 -18.36 15.67 -28.31
C SER A 67 -18.21 14.17 -28.01
N LEU A 68 -18.57 13.31 -28.96
CA LEU A 68 -18.33 11.88 -28.83
C LEU A 68 -16.85 11.56 -28.60
N ALA A 69 -15.93 12.37 -29.17
CA ALA A 69 -14.49 12.23 -28.98
C ALA A 69 -14.08 12.54 -27.53
N ASP A 70 -14.60 13.62 -26.94
CA ASP A 70 -14.33 13.99 -25.53
C ASP A 70 -14.82 12.91 -24.58
N ARG A 71 -16.01 12.36 -24.85
CA ARG A 71 -16.57 11.24 -24.09
C ARG A 71 -15.70 9.99 -24.21
N GLN A 72 -15.28 9.61 -25.42
CA GLN A 72 -14.39 8.47 -25.62
C GLN A 72 -13.05 8.64 -24.89
N PHE A 73 -12.47 9.83 -24.94
CA PHE A 73 -11.23 10.15 -24.24
C PHE A 73 -11.39 10.03 -22.72
N ALA A 74 -12.43 10.63 -22.15
CA ALA A 74 -12.72 10.55 -20.71
C ALA A 74 -12.94 9.11 -20.24
N TRP A 75 -13.66 8.30 -21.01
CA TRP A 75 -13.83 6.87 -20.72
C TRP A 75 -12.52 6.08 -20.82
N THR A 76 -11.62 6.46 -21.73
CA THR A 76 -10.30 5.83 -21.86
C THR A 76 -9.43 6.14 -20.64
N VAL A 77 -9.38 7.40 -20.22
CA VAL A 77 -8.67 7.83 -19.01
C VAL A 77 -9.24 7.12 -17.78
N TYR A 78 -10.57 7.09 -17.62
CA TYR A 78 -11.23 6.41 -16.51
C TYR A 78 -10.87 4.91 -16.46
N LYS A 79 -10.87 4.22 -17.59
CA LYS A 79 -10.48 2.80 -17.65
C LYS A 79 -9.04 2.60 -17.21
N SER A 80 -8.11 3.42 -17.71
CA SER A 80 -6.71 3.37 -17.30
C SER A 80 -6.55 3.55 -15.79
N LEU A 81 -7.14 4.60 -15.21
CA LEU A 81 -7.09 4.86 -13.76
C LEU A 81 -7.72 3.72 -12.95
N ARG A 82 -8.79 3.11 -13.47
CA ARG A 82 -9.45 1.98 -12.82
C ARG A 82 -8.59 0.73 -12.87
N ASP A 83 -7.91 0.48 -13.98
CA ASP A 83 -7.02 -0.66 -14.12
C ASP A 83 -5.80 -0.52 -13.19
N ASP A 84 -5.23 0.68 -13.07
CA ASP A 84 -4.16 0.99 -12.11
C ASP A 84 -4.63 0.79 -10.66
N TYR A 85 -5.85 1.26 -10.32
CA TYR A 85 -6.46 1.02 -9.01
C TYR A 85 -6.64 -0.47 -8.71
N ILE A 86 -7.20 -1.25 -9.66
CA ILE A 86 -7.43 -2.69 -9.50
C ILE A 86 -6.10 -3.42 -9.33
N LEU A 87 -5.08 -3.05 -10.11
CA LEU A 87 -3.76 -3.63 -10.02
C LEU A 87 -3.16 -3.38 -8.63
N GLN A 88 -3.20 -2.15 -8.14
CA GLN A 88 -2.67 -1.80 -6.82
C GLN A 88 -3.38 -2.59 -5.70
N GLN A 89 -4.71 -2.65 -5.73
CA GLN A 89 -5.49 -3.42 -4.73
C GLN A 89 -5.19 -4.93 -4.79
N THR A 90 -4.98 -5.46 -6.00
CA THR A 90 -4.60 -6.86 -6.19
C THR A 90 -3.22 -7.15 -5.61
N GLU A 91 -2.24 -6.27 -5.87
CA GLU A 91 -0.89 -6.43 -5.36
C GLU A 91 -0.81 -6.23 -3.84
N LEU A 92 -1.58 -5.30 -3.28
CA LEU A 92 -1.75 -5.14 -1.82
C LEU A 92 -2.34 -6.41 -1.19
N SER A 93 -3.37 -6.99 -1.81
CA SER A 93 -3.98 -8.24 -1.33
C SER A 93 -2.97 -9.39 -1.33
N LYS A 94 -2.19 -9.56 -2.39
CA LYS A 94 -1.12 -10.58 -2.46
C LYS A 94 -0.04 -10.36 -1.40
N LEU A 95 0.34 -9.10 -1.15
CA LEU A 95 1.33 -8.78 -0.14
C LEU A 95 0.79 -9.07 1.27
N ARG A 96 -0.49 -8.79 1.51
CA ARG A 96 -1.19 -9.10 2.76
C ARG A 96 -1.29 -10.59 3.02
N GLU A 97 -1.62 -11.38 2.00
CA GLU A 97 -1.60 -12.85 2.09
C GLU A 97 -0.20 -13.39 2.37
N TRP A 98 0.83 -12.83 1.73
CA TRP A 98 2.20 -13.19 2.03
C TRP A 98 2.55 -12.86 3.49
N MET A 99 2.18 -11.67 3.96
CA MET A 99 2.40 -11.27 5.34
C MET A 99 1.72 -12.24 6.33
N GLN A 100 0.45 -12.60 6.08
CA GLN A 100 -0.28 -13.59 6.89
C GLN A 100 0.42 -14.96 6.95
N LYS A 101 1.02 -15.42 5.85
CA LYS A 101 1.73 -16.71 5.79
C LYS A 101 3.11 -16.67 6.45
N THR A 102 3.71 -15.48 6.56
CA THR A 102 5.07 -15.29 7.06
C THR A 102 5.11 -14.80 8.50
N ILE A 103 4.00 -14.36 9.08
CA ILE A 103 3.91 -13.94 10.47
C ILE A 103 3.37 -15.07 11.34
N SER A 104 3.93 -15.21 12.54
CA SER A 104 3.41 -16.19 13.50
C SER A 104 2.00 -15.83 13.99
N PRO A 105 1.15 -16.82 14.31
CA PRO A 105 -0.23 -16.55 14.76
C PRO A 105 -0.31 -15.59 15.96
N GLN A 106 0.65 -15.68 16.88
CA GLN A 106 0.74 -14.80 18.04
C GLN A 106 1.00 -13.35 17.62
N VAL A 107 2.01 -13.10 16.79
CA VAL A 107 2.30 -11.73 16.32
C VAL A 107 1.15 -11.19 15.46
N TYR A 108 0.51 -12.04 14.67
CA TYR A 108 -0.62 -11.69 13.82
C TYR A 108 -1.82 -11.19 14.64
N GLU A 109 -2.19 -11.90 15.71
CA GLU A 109 -3.33 -11.58 16.57
C GLU A 109 -3.22 -10.18 17.22
N TYR A 110 -2.00 -9.74 17.55
CA TYR A 110 -1.79 -8.45 18.24
C TYR A 110 -1.42 -7.29 17.31
N CYS A 111 -0.99 -7.55 16.07
CA CYS A 111 -0.43 -6.51 15.19
C CYS A 111 -1.21 -6.30 13.88
N CYS A 112 -2.04 -7.27 13.47
CA CYS A 112 -2.63 -7.30 12.14
C CYS A 112 -4.18 -7.33 12.21
N ASP A 113 -4.77 -6.19 12.57
CA ASP A 113 -6.23 -6.04 12.60
C ASP A 113 -6.82 -6.03 11.19
N PRO A 114 -7.92 -6.76 10.90
CA PRO A 114 -8.45 -6.88 9.55
C PRO A 114 -8.89 -5.53 8.94
N GLU A 115 -9.26 -4.56 9.77
CA GLU A 115 -9.72 -3.23 9.34
C GLU A 115 -8.55 -2.26 9.06
N ASP A 116 -7.37 -2.55 9.57
CA ASP A 116 -6.21 -1.69 9.40
C ASP A 116 -5.63 -1.79 7.99
N SER A 117 -4.99 -0.68 7.60
CA SER A 117 -4.21 -0.56 6.38
C SER A 117 -2.89 -1.34 6.47
N MET A 118 -2.31 -1.65 5.31
CA MET A 118 -1.01 -2.33 5.24
C MET A 118 0.11 -1.53 5.91
N LYS A 119 0.02 -0.20 5.86
CA LYS A 119 0.91 0.74 6.55
C LYS A 119 0.84 0.56 8.07
N GLU A 120 -0.35 0.47 8.63
CA GLU A 120 -0.56 0.29 10.07
C GLU A 120 -0.04 -1.07 10.55
N TRP A 121 -0.30 -2.13 9.78
CA TRP A 121 0.25 -3.46 10.07
C TRP A 121 1.78 -3.42 10.14
N TYR A 122 2.41 -2.83 9.13
CA TYR A 122 3.87 -2.70 9.10
C TYR A 122 4.42 -1.87 10.26
N ALA A 123 3.75 -0.76 10.60
CA ALA A 123 4.13 0.10 11.72
C ALA A 123 4.02 -0.64 13.07
N LYS A 124 2.92 -1.36 13.32
CA LYS A 124 2.70 -2.16 14.54
C LYS A 124 3.74 -3.27 14.66
N LEU A 125 4.04 -3.97 13.57
CA LEU A 125 5.07 -5.01 13.53
C LEU A 125 6.46 -4.46 13.82
N LYS A 126 6.81 -3.31 13.21
CA LYS A 126 8.08 -2.62 13.47
C LYS A 126 8.19 -2.14 14.91
N GLN A 127 7.09 -1.71 15.53
CA GLN A 127 7.08 -1.28 16.93
C GLN A 127 7.23 -2.46 17.90
N ARG A 128 6.55 -3.58 17.65
CA ARG A 128 6.51 -4.73 18.56
C ARG A 128 7.74 -5.61 18.43
N VAL A 129 8.10 -5.92 17.20
CA VAL A 129 9.21 -6.82 16.91
C VAL A 129 10.46 -6.00 16.69
N GLY A 130 10.42 -4.98 15.82
CA GLY A 130 11.58 -4.22 15.36
C GLY A 130 12.30 -3.30 16.37
N ILE A 131 11.77 -3.09 17.58
CA ILE A 131 12.43 -2.25 18.60
C ILE A 131 13.28 -3.13 19.53
N ASP A 132 14.60 -3.17 19.29
CA ASP A 132 15.56 -3.43 20.37
C ASP A 132 16.92 -2.74 20.15
N ASP A 133 17.38 -2.46 18.92
CA ASP A 133 18.69 -1.81 18.75
C ASP A 133 18.74 -0.38 19.34
N ALA A 134 17.65 0.38 19.22
CA ALA A 134 17.55 1.74 19.78
C ALA A 134 17.28 1.76 21.29
N THR A 135 16.62 0.72 21.83
CA THR A 135 16.28 0.62 23.27
C THR A 135 17.46 0.06 24.05
N VAL A 136 18.16 -0.95 23.52
CA VAL A 136 19.41 -1.47 24.11
C VAL A 136 20.49 -0.39 24.16
N LYS A 137 20.63 0.46 23.12
CA LYS A 137 21.56 1.59 23.16
C LYS A 137 21.16 2.72 24.11
N LYS A 138 19.87 2.89 24.40
CA LYS A 138 19.40 3.89 25.38
C LYS A 138 19.54 3.38 26.81
N LEU A 139 19.16 2.13 27.08
CA LEU A 139 19.40 1.51 28.39
C LEU A 139 20.89 1.38 28.71
N ALA A 140 21.75 1.07 27.72
CA ALA A 140 23.20 1.02 27.92
C ALA A 140 23.87 2.41 28.13
N ARG A 141 23.13 3.51 28.04
CA ARG A 141 23.62 4.88 28.29
C ARG A 141 23.07 5.51 29.58
N GLU A 142 22.10 4.89 30.23
CA GLU A 142 21.57 5.34 31.53
C GLU A 142 22.23 4.62 32.74
N ASP A 143 23.11 3.65 32.48
CA ASP A 143 23.98 2.96 33.48
C ASP A 143 25.44 3.50 33.48
N VAL A 144 25.63 4.83 33.37
CA VAL A 144 26.93 5.51 33.63
C VAL A 144 26.74 6.76 34.47
#